data_AF-A0AAW3JRC8-F1
#
_entry.id   AF-A0AAW3JRC8-F1
#
_cell.length_a   1.000
_cell.length_b   1.000
_cell.length_c   1.000
_cell.angle_alpha   90.00
_cell.angle_beta   90.00
_cell.angle_gamma   90.00
#
_symmetry.space_group_name_H-M   'P 1'
#
loop_
_entity.id
_entity.type
_entity.pdbx_description
1 polymer ?
#
loop_
_entity_poly.entity_id
_entity_poly.type
_entity_poly.pdbx_seq_one_letter_code
_entity_poly.pdbx_strand_id
1 'polypeptide(L)' 'MLPILFYTGRKRIDVYLDKEFEGKKIAVHPNDNTATIYLQADDLIRLIKEHGNEVELSEL' A
#
# COMPACT_ATOMS: atom_id res chain seq x y z
N MET A 1 -7.58 11.16 3.76
CA MET A 1 -7.71 11.10 2.29
C MET A 1 -6.32 11.28 1.71
N LEU A 2 -5.61 10.17 1.47
CA LEU A 2 -4.40 10.10 0.65
C LEU A 2 -4.72 9.07 -0.44
N PRO A 3 -4.59 9.42 -1.73
CA PRO A 3 -5.16 8.66 -2.83
C PRO A 3 -4.18 7.59 -3.28
N ILE A 4 -4.30 6.38 -2.75
CA ILE A 4 -3.57 5.22 -3.28
C ILE A 4 -4.63 4.18 -3.61
N LEU A 5 -5.33 4.35 -4.74
CA LEU A 5 -5.93 3.26 -5.50
C LEU A 5 -6.51 3.84 -6.81
N PHE A 6 -5.82 3.64 -7.93
CA PHE A 6 -6.40 3.87 -9.25
C PHE A 6 -7.12 2.59 -9.71
N TYR A 7 -8.45 2.62 -9.78
CA TYR A 7 -9.25 1.47 -10.20
C TYR A 7 -9.48 1.49 -11.72
N THR A 8 -8.99 0.48 -12.44
CA THR A 8 -9.10 0.37 -13.92
C THR A 8 -10.11 -0.67 -14.39
N GLY A 9 -11.00 -1.17 -13.50
CA GLY A 9 -12.05 -2.12 -13.88
C GLY A 9 -11.58 -3.58 -14.04
N ARG A 10 -10.32 -3.89 -13.70
CA ARG A 10 -9.80 -5.26 -13.53
C ARG A 10 -9.51 -5.52 -12.05
N LYS A 11 -9.61 -6.78 -11.60
CA LYS A 11 -9.28 -7.22 -10.22
C LYS A 11 -7.81 -7.01 -9.79
N ARG A 12 -7.02 -6.29 -10.59
CA ARG A 12 -5.59 -6.04 -10.36
C ARG A 12 -5.36 -4.55 -10.48
N ILE A 13 -4.88 -3.96 -9.40
CA ILE A 13 -4.59 -2.52 -9.31
C ILE A 13 -3.08 -2.37 -9.18
N ASP A 14 -2.52 -1.42 -9.92
CA ASP A 14 -1.13 -1.03 -9.78
C ASP A 14 -1.00 -0.11 -8.56
N VAL A 15 -0.19 -0.53 -7.58
CA VAL A 15 0.01 0.20 -6.33
C VAL A 15 1.35 0.91 -6.38
N TYR A 16 1.32 2.21 -6.14
CA TYR A 16 2.52 3.04 -6.00
C TYR A 16 2.67 3.42 -4.53
N LEU A 17 3.84 3.14 -3.97
CA LEU A 17 4.21 3.54 -2.62
C LEU A 17 5.40 4.51 -2.73
N ASP A 18 5.37 5.58 -1.93
CA ASP A 18 6.50 6.50 -1.85
C ASP A 18 7.75 5.73 -1.40
N LYS A 19 8.84 5.87 -2.14
CA LYS A 19 10.12 5.23 -1.83
C LYS A 19 10.66 5.66 -0.46
N GLU A 20 10.24 6.83 0.04
CA GLU A 20 10.53 7.25 1.41
C GLU A 20 10.12 6.19 2.45
N PHE A 21 9.10 5.37 2.18
CA PHE A 21 8.60 4.37 3.12
C PHE A 21 9.40 3.07 3.16
N GLU A 22 10.34 2.84 2.25
CA GLU A 22 11.15 1.62 2.20
C GLU A 22 11.85 1.33 3.54
N GLY A 23 11.66 0.13 4.09
CA GLY A 23 12.22 -0.28 5.38
C GLY A 23 11.65 0.44 6.63
N LYS A 24 10.69 1.36 6.47
CA LYS A 24 10.09 2.11 7.59
C LYS A 24 8.83 1.45 8.12
N LYS A 25 8.53 1.72 9.39
CA LYS A 25 7.24 1.43 10.00
C LYS A 25 6.24 2.53 9.64
N ILE A 26 5.13 2.16 9.01
CA ILE A 26 4.10 3.07 8.54
C ILE A 26 2.76 2.80 9.25
N ALA A 27 1.91 3.83 9.30
CA ALA A 27 0.57 3.75 9.85
C ALA A 27 -0.45 3.56 8.70
N VAL A 28 -1.33 2.56 8.82
CA VAL A 28 -2.40 2.31 7.84
C VAL A 28 -3.72 2.06 8.54
N HIS A 29 -4.81 2.35 7.82
CA HIS A 29 -6.17 2.01 8.25
C HIS A 29 -6.54 0.60 7.76
N PRO A 30 -7.01 -0.31 8.62
CA PRO A 30 -7.38 -1.67 8.23
C PRO A 30 -8.80 -1.68 7.62
N ASN A 31 -8.94 -1.21 6.38
CA ASN A 31 -10.19 -1.09 5.63
C ASN A 31 -11.25 -0.12 6.19
N ASP A 32 -11.17 0.25 7.47
CA ASP A 32 -12.00 1.25 8.15
C ASP A 32 -11.10 2.29 8.85
N ASN A 33 -11.54 3.55 8.88
CA ASN A 33 -10.80 4.69 9.45
C ASN A 33 -10.90 4.78 10.99
N THR A 34 -11.64 3.88 11.62
CA THR A 34 -11.85 3.83 13.07
C THR A 34 -10.65 3.26 13.85
N ALA A 35 -9.69 2.65 13.16
CA ALA A 35 -8.46 2.12 13.75
C ALA A 35 -7.23 2.44 12.88
N THR A 36 -6.07 2.44 13.54
CA THR A 36 -4.76 2.59 12.88
C THR A 36 -3.87 1.44 13.34
N ILE A 37 -3.32 0.70 12.39
CA ILE A 37 -2.29 -0.30 12.64
C ILE A 37 -0.95 0.23 12.17
N TYR A 38 0.12 -0.19 12.85
CA TYR A 38 1.48 0.10 12.41
C TYR A 38 2.17 -1.19 11.98
N LEU A 39 2.73 -1.20 10.77
CA LEU A 39 3.44 -2.34 10.20
C LEU A 39 4.66 -1.88 9.40
N GLN A 40 5.60 -2.78 9.13
CA GLN A 40 6.68 -2.49 8.20
C GLN A 40 6.09 -2.28 6.80
N ALA A 41 6.56 -1.26 6.09
CA ALA A 41 6.16 -1.02 4.71
C ALA A 41 6.43 -2.25 3.83
N ASP A 42 7.55 -2.93 4.08
CA ASP A 42 7.92 -4.16 3.36
C ASP A 42 6.90 -5.29 3.57
N ASP A 43 6.34 -5.41 4.78
CA ASP A 43 5.27 -6.39 5.07
C ASP A 43 3.97 -6.03 4.35
N LEU A 44 3.65 -4.73 4.26
CA LEU A 44 2.50 -4.26 3.49
C LEU A 44 2.67 -4.56 1.99
N ILE A 45 3.84 -4.29 1.43
CA ILE A 45 4.19 -4.58 0.03
C ILE A 45 4.01 -6.08 -0.24
N ARG A 46 4.53 -6.93 0.66
CA ARG A 46 4.39 -8.38 0.55
C ARG A 46 2.92 -8.81 0.57
N LEU A 47 2.13 -8.30 1.51
CA LEU A 47 0.70 -8.62 1.63
C LEU A 47 -0.07 -8.25 0.36
N ILE A 48 0.21 -7.08 -0.22
CA ILE A 48 -0.43 -6.60 -1.45
C ILE A 48 -0.07 -7.51 -2.64
N LYS A 49 1.20 -7.91 -2.76
CA LYS A 49 1.68 -8.86 -3.79
C LYS A 49 1.06 -10.25 -3.65
N GLU A 50 0.91 -10.76 -2.42
CA GLU A 50 0.23 -12.04 -2.14
C GLU A 50 -1.24 -12.02 -2.58
N HIS A 51 -1.88 -10.85 -2.63
CA HIS A 51 -3.24 -10.65 -3.15
C HIS A 51 -3.30 -10.40 -4.67
N GLY A 52 -2.17 -10.53 -5.38
CA GLY A 52 -2.09 -10.46 -6.83
C GLY A 52 -2.00 -9.05 -7.41
N ASN A 53 -1.61 -8.06 -6.61
CA ASN A 53 -1.39 -6.68 -7.05
C ASN A 53 0.11 -6.38 -7.16
N GLU A 54 0.51 -5.70 -8.22
CA GLU A 54 1.87 -5.22 -8.37
C GLU A 54 2.09 -3.98 -7.50
N VAL A 55 3.31 -3.83 -6.98
CA VAL A 55 3.70 -2.69 -6.15
C VAL A 55 5.02 -2.11 -6.65
N GLU A 56 5.02 -0.81 -6.94
CA GLU A 56 6.19 -0.03 -7.35
C GLU A 56 6.53 1.00 -6.28
N LEU A 57 7.81 1.06 -5.89
CA LEU A 57 8.34 2.16 -5.08
C LEU A 57 8.76 3.28 -6.02
N SER A 58 8.14 4.45 -5.87
CA SER A 58 8.40 5.62 -6.72
C SER A 58 8.84 6.81 -5.88
N GLU A 59 9.72 7.64 -6.45
CA GLU A 59 9.85 9.03 -6.00
C GLU A 59 8.56 9.75 -6.45
N LEU A 60 7.83 10.40 -5.54
CA LEU A 60 6.55 11.10 -5.81
C LEU A 60 6.70 12.63 -5.72
#